data_AF-A0A1F4K3S9-F1
#
_entry.id   AF-A0A1F4K3S9-F1
#
_cell.length_a   1.000
_cell.length_b   1.000
_cell.length_c   1.000
_cell.angle_alpha   90.00
_cell.angle_beta   90.00
_cell.angle_gamma   90.00
#
_symmetry.space_group_name_H-M   'P 1'
#
loop_
_entity.id
_entity.type
_entity.pdbx_description
1 polymer ?
#
loop_
_entity_poly.entity_id
_entity_poly.type
_entity_poly.pdbx_seq_one_letter_code
_entity_poly.pdbx_strand_id
1 'polypeptide(L)'
;MPEPAAQNTEVLGMVRQRVGQQAYRQAMLDYWGGTCAVTGLALPQALRASHAKPWAECATDAEVYNGFLLSANLDALFDNFLISFTDEGVLLVSEQIDQCEREKLGLGDGMRLCWVAAQHLPYLRFHRERYFA
;
A
#
# COMPACT_ATOMS: atom_id res chain seq x y z
N MET A 1 42.40 -17.90 -6.10
CA MET A 1 41.91 -16.86 -5.17
C MET A 1 40.43 -16.66 -5.45
N PRO A 2 39.53 -16.58 -4.45
CA PRO A 2 38.10 -16.45 -4.73
C PRO A 2 37.73 -15.00 -5.10
N GLU A 3 36.68 -14.85 -5.90
CA GLU A 3 36.24 -13.65 -6.63
C GLU A 3 35.51 -12.60 -5.76
N PRO A 4 35.66 -11.28 -6.01
CA PRO A 4 34.91 -10.22 -5.33
C PRO A 4 33.77 -9.62 -6.19
N ALA A 5 33.07 -10.41 -7.01
CA ALA A 5 32.06 -9.88 -7.94
C ALA A 5 30.63 -9.82 -7.38
N ALA A 6 30.29 -10.62 -6.35
CA ALA A 6 28.91 -10.77 -5.87
C ALA A 6 28.43 -9.59 -5.00
N GLN A 7 29.32 -8.93 -4.25
CA GLN A 7 28.93 -7.91 -3.26
C GLN A 7 28.46 -6.58 -3.88
N ASN A 8 28.91 -6.24 -5.09
CA ASN A 8 28.55 -4.96 -5.72
C ASN A 8 27.12 -4.96 -6.29
N THR A 9 26.62 -6.10 -6.77
CA THR A 9 25.27 -6.20 -7.37
C THR A 9 24.17 -6.10 -6.32
N GLU A 10 24.37 -6.72 -5.15
CA GLU A 10 23.44 -6.67 -4.02
C GLU A 10 23.34 -5.26 -3.42
N VAL A 11 24.49 -4.60 -3.22
CA VAL A 11 24.53 -3.21 -2.71
C VAL A 11 23.89 -2.24 -3.68
N LEU A 12 24.14 -2.37 -4.99
CA LEU A 12 23.49 -1.55 -6.02
C LEU A 12 21.98 -1.80 -6.09
N GLY A 13 21.54 -3.06 -5.92
CA GLY A 13 20.13 -3.42 -5.81
C GLY A 13 19.44 -2.77 -4.61
N MET A 14 20.06 -2.83 -3.43
CA MET A 14 19.55 -2.18 -2.21
C MET A 14 19.45 -0.66 -2.33
N VAL A 15 20.43 -0.01 -2.96
CA VAL A 15 20.41 1.45 -3.18
C VAL A 15 19.31 1.83 -4.17
N ARG A 16 19.17 1.12 -5.29
CA ARG A 16 18.09 1.35 -6.27
C ARG A 16 16.71 1.17 -5.66
N GLN A 17 16.51 0.12 -4.86
CA GLN A 17 15.25 -0.13 -4.18
C GLN A 17 14.90 0.99 -3.20
N ARG A 18 15.88 1.53 -2.46
CA ARG A 18 15.66 2.66 -1.54
C ARG A 18 15.28 3.95 -2.28
N VAL A 19 15.95 4.25 -3.39
CA VAL A 19 15.64 5.44 -4.20
C VAL A 19 14.25 5.32 -4.82
N GLY A 20 13.91 4.15 -5.37
CA GLY A 20 12.58 3.87 -5.91
C GLY A 20 11.47 4.02 -4.87
N GLN A 21 11.67 3.46 -3.67
CA GLN A 21 10.69 3.59 -2.58
C GLN A 21 10.53 5.03 -2.10
N GLN A 22 11.60 5.82 -2.03
CA GLN A 22 11.51 7.23 -1.67
C GLN A 22 10.78 8.06 -2.73
N ALA A 23 11.10 7.84 -4.01
CA ALA A 23 10.42 8.49 -5.12
C ALA A 23 8.93 8.14 -5.15
N TYR A 24 8.61 6.85 -4.98
CA TYR A 24 7.24 6.36 -4.90
C TYR A 24 6.48 6.99 -3.73
N ARG A 25 7.09 7.01 -2.54
CA ARG A 25 6.49 7.64 -1.36
C ARG A 25 6.19 9.11 -1.62
N GLN A 26 7.10 9.85 -2.25
CA GLN A 26 6.89 11.25 -2.57
C GLN A 26 5.73 11.43 -3.57
N ALA A 27 5.70 10.63 -4.64
CA ALA A 27 4.62 10.67 -5.61
C ALA A 27 3.25 10.37 -4.98
N MET A 28 3.20 9.46 -4.01
CA MET A 28 1.99 9.14 -3.25
C MET A 28 1.57 10.25 -2.30
N LEU A 29 2.52 10.91 -1.63
CA LEU A 29 2.26 12.11 -0.85
C LEU A 29 1.67 13.22 -1.73
N ASP A 30 2.23 13.43 -2.92
CA ASP A 30 1.76 14.48 -3.83
C ASP A 30 0.35 14.15 -4.37
N TYR A 31 0.10 12.90 -4.77
CA TYR A 31 -1.19 12.47 -5.30
C TYR A 31 -2.32 12.49 -4.26
N TRP A 32 -2.04 12.06 -3.02
CA TRP A 32 -3.03 12.04 -1.93
C TRP A 32 -3.06 13.33 -1.09
N GLY A 33 -2.37 14.39 -1.53
CA GLY A 33 -2.32 15.68 -0.84
C GLY A 33 -1.72 15.61 0.57
N GLY A 34 -0.83 14.66 0.82
CA GLY A 34 -0.19 14.46 2.12
C GLY A 34 -1.11 13.88 3.19
N THR A 35 -2.25 13.30 2.80
CA THR A 35 -3.25 12.77 3.72
C THR A 35 -3.53 11.29 3.52
N CYS A 36 -3.89 10.57 4.58
CA CYS A 36 -4.31 9.19 4.45
C CYS A 36 -5.56 9.09 3.56
N ALA A 37 -5.50 8.22 2.57
CA ALA A 37 -6.56 7.93 1.61
C ALA A 37 -7.88 7.46 2.24
N VAL A 38 -7.88 7.04 3.51
CA VAL A 38 -9.08 6.54 4.21
C VAL A 38 -9.51 7.47 5.35
N THR A 39 -8.56 7.87 6.22
CA THR A 39 -8.88 8.62 7.44
C THR A 39 -8.71 10.13 7.29
N GLY A 40 -8.07 10.60 6.21
CA GLY A 40 -7.67 11.99 6.05
C GLY A 40 -6.53 12.43 6.98
N LEU A 41 -5.89 11.51 7.72
CA LEU A 41 -4.78 11.81 8.62
C LEU A 41 -3.65 12.54 7.87
N ALA A 42 -3.35 13.77 8.27
CA ALA A 42 -2.36 14.64 7.62
C ALA A 42 -1.04 14.70 8.41
N LEU A 43 -0.55 13.55 8.86
CA LEU A 43 0.72 13.43 9.60
C LEU A 43 1.70 12.55 8.81
N PRO A 44 2.53 13.12 7.93
CA PRO A 44 3.36 12.34 7.00
C PRO A 44 4.22 11.27 7.66
N GLN A 45 4.68 11.48 8.89
CA GLN A 45 5.49 10.52 9.66
C GLN A 45 4.72 9.24 10.02
N ALA A 46 3.39 9.32 10.11
CA ALA A 46 2.49 8.19 10.36
C ALA A 46 1.92 7.59 9.06
N LEU A 47 2.25 8.17 7.89
CA LEU A 47 1.77 7.69 6.60
C LEU A 47 2.79 6.78 5.92
N ARG A 48 2.28 5.81 5.16
CA ARG A 48 3.05 4.85 4.37
C ARG A 48 2.43 4.68 2.99
N ALA A 49 3.30 4.51 2.00
CA ALA A 49 2.91 4.29 0.62
C ALA A 49 2.83 2.77 0.40
N SER A 50 1.62 2.24 0.55
CA SER A 50 1.33 0.81 0.47
C SER A 50 1.02 0.41 -0.97
N HIS A 51 1.42 -0.80 -1.36
CA HIS A 51 1.22 -1.33 -2.71
C HIS A 51 0.18 -2.43 -2.73
N ALA A 52 -0.75 -2.38 -3.69
CA ALA A 52 -1.71 -3.45 -3.93
C ALA A 52 -1.06 -4.66 -4.63
N LYS A 53 -0.11 -4.42 -5.54
CA LYS A 53 0.69 -5.46 -6.21
C LYS A 53 2.18 -5.27 -5.91
N PRO A 54 2.92 -6.36 -5.58
CA PRO A 54 4.37 -6.27 -5.40
C PRO A 54 5.07 -5.61 -6.59
N TRP A 55 6.01 -4.71 -6.30
CA TRP A 55 6.72 -3.93 -7.32
C TRP A 55 7.45 -4.80 -8.35
N ALA A 56 7.94 -5.97 -7.93
CA ALA A 56 8.62 -6.94 -8.80
C ALA A 56 7.74 -7.46 -9.95
N GLU A 57 6.41 -7.32 -9.85
CA GLU A 57 5.45 -7.81 -10.84
C GLU A 57 4.83 -6.67 -11.69
N CYS A 58 5.33 -5.43 -11.56
CA CYS A 58 4.85 -4.28 -12.34
C CYS A 58 5.72 -4.03 -13.58
N ALA A 59 5.08 -3.87 -14.74
CA ALA A 59 5.75 -3.75 -16.04
C ALA A 59 5.83 -2.30 -16.58
N THR A 60 5.13 -1.34 -15.97
CA THR A 60 4.95 0.02 -16.52
C THR A 60 4.84 1.08 -15.42
N ASP A 61 5.16 2.33 -15.77
CA ASP A 61 5.25 3.55 -14.93
C ASP A 61 3.94 4.01 -14.24
N ALA A 62 2.86 3.21 -14.26
CA ALA A 62 1.60 3.53 -13.58
C ALA A 62 1.64 3.27 -12.06
N GLU A 63 2.80 3.51 -11.43
CA GLU A 63 3.10 3.10 -10.06
C GLU A 63 2.16 3.73 -9.02
N VAL A 64 1.81 5.02 -9.18
CA VAL A 64 0.96 5.75 -8.22
C VAL A 64 -0.43 5.14 -8.06
N TYR A 65 -0.98 4.53 -9.11
CA TYR A 65 -2.30 3.90 -9.04
C TYR A 65 -2.25 2.47 -8.48
N ASN A 66 -1.06 1.89 -8.33
CA ASN A 66 -0.84 0.57 -7.73
C ASN A 66 -0.82 0.60 -6.20
N GLY A 67 -1.37 1.63 -5.57
CA GLY A 67 -1.30 1.73 -4.12
C GLY A 67 -2.08 2.88 -3.54
N PHE A 68 -1.97 3.00 -2.21
CA PHE A 68 -2.65 4.03 -1.44
C PHE A 68 -1.69 4.63 -0.40
N LEU A 69 -1.89 5.91 -0.09
CA LEU A 69 -1.23 6.53 1.05
C LEU A 69 -2.06 6.22 2.30
N LEU A 70 -1.57 5.31 3.14
CA LEU A 70 -2.31 4.79 4.28
C LEU A 70 -1.63 5.20 5.60
N SER A 71 -2.39 5.19 6.69
CA SER A 71 -1.77 5.23 8.02
C SER A 71 -0.96 3.95 8.24
N ALA A 72 0.05 3.99 9.10
CA ALA A 72 0.91 2.83 9.38
C ALA A 72 0.14 1.56 9.79
N ASN A 73 -0.99 1.71 10.48
CA ASN A 73 -1.84 0.57 10.84
C ASN A 73 -2.58 0.01 9.62
N LEU A 74 -3.22 0.88 8.83
CA LEU A 74 -3.95 0.45 7.63
C LEU A 74 -3.01 -0.15 6.57
N ASP A 75 -1.83 0.42 6.41
CA ASP A 75 -0.75 -0.12 5.57
C ASP A 75 -0.40 -1.55 5.97
N ALA A 76 -0.12 -1.80 7.26
CA ALA A 76 0.21 -3.12 7.74
C ALA A 76 -0.94 -4.12 7.52
N LEU A 77 -2.19 -3.70 7.72
CA LEU A 77 -3.34 -4.58 7.49
C LEU A 77 -3.57 -4.87 6.00
N PHE A 78 -3.35 -3.88 5.14
CA PHE A 78 -3.53 -4.02 3.70
C PHE A 78 -2.45 -4.92 3.11
N ASP A 79 -1.18 -4.68 3.43
CA ASP A 79 -0.05 -5.50 2.97
C ASP A 79 -0.14 -6.97 3.42
N ASN A 80 -0.81 -7.25 4.54
CA ASN A 80 -1.06 -8.60 5.04
C ASN A 80 -2.41 -9.20 4.57
N PHE A 81 -3.11 -8.53 3.65
CA PHE A 81 -4.42 -8.95 3.15
C PHE A 81 -5.47 -9.15 4.25
N LEU A 82 -5.34 -8.44 5.38
CA LEU A 82 -6.33 -8.43 6.45
C LEU A 82 -7.43 -7.39 6.21
N ILE A 83 -7.16 -6.40 5.37
CA ILE A 83 -8.15 -5.48 4.82
C ILE A 83 -7.99 -5.37 3.31
N SER A 84 -9.05 -4.94 2.62
CA SER A 84 -9.01 -4.58 1.20
C SER A 84 -10.06 -3.51 0.92
N PHE A 85 -10.26 -3.13 -0.34
CA PHE A 85 -11.30 -2.17 -0.73
C PHE A 85 -12.13 -2.67 -1.92
N THR A 86 -13.43 -2.32 -1.94
CA THR A 86 -14.30 -2.55 -3.09
C THR A 86 -13.93 -1.63 -4.26
N ASP A 87 -14.54 -1.83 -5.44
CA ASP A 87 -14.34 -0.95 -6.60
C ASP A 87 -14.86 0.48 -6.33
N GLU A 88 -15.79 0.63 -5.38
CA GLU A 88 -16.31 1.90 -4.88
C GLU A 88 -15.47 2.48 -3.71
N GLY A 89 -14.42 1.76 -3.30
CA GLY A 89 -13.51 2.16 -2.25
C GLY A 89 -13.99 1.88 -0.83
N VAL A 90 -15.06 1.11 -0.63
CA VAL A 90 -15.53 0.72 0.71
C VAL A 90 -14.52 -0.25 1.34
N LEU A 91 -14.16 -0.02 2.60
CA LEU A 91 -13.24 -0.88 3.34
C LEU A 91 -13.87 -2.27 3.56
N LEU A 92 -13.12 -3.30 3.21
CA LEU A 92 -13.38 -4.69 3.52
C LEU A 92 -12.45 -5.12 4.65
N VAL A 93 -12.99 -5.79 5.67
CA VAL A 93 -12.23 -6.25 6.83
C VAL A 93 -12.35 -7.76 6.95
N SER A 94 -11.21 -8.44 7.07
CA SER A 94 -11.15 -9.90 7.19
C SER A 94 -11.87 -10.38 8.46
N GLU A 95 -12.50 -11.54 8.37
CA GLU A 95 -13.10 -12.23 9.52
C GLU A 95 -12.04 -12.70 10.54
N GLN A 96 -10.76 -12.69 10.15
CA GLN A 96 -9.64 -12.99 11.04
C GLN A 96 -9.41 -11.91 12.11
N ILE A 97 -9.89 -10.67 11.88
CA ILE A 97 -9.85 -9.61 12.88
C ILE A 97 -11.19 -9.61 13.62
N ASP A 98 -11.16 -9.97 14.89
CA ASP A 98 -12.34 -9.92 15.75
C ASP A 98 -12.81 -8.48 16.02
N GLN A 99 -14.03 -8.33 16.52
CA GLN A 99 -14.64 -7.03 16.75
C GLN A 99 -13.86 -6.16 17.75
N CYS A 100 -13.26 -6.76 18.78
CA CYS A 100 -12.50 -6.02 19.80
C CYS A 100 -11.19 -5.46 19.20
N GLU A 101 -10.52 -6.25 18.37
CA GLU A 101 -9.32 -5.80 17.65
C GLU A 101 -9.65 -4.75 16.59
N ARG A 102 -10.80 -4.86 15.90
CA ARG A 102 -11.28 -3.80 14.98
C ARG A 102 -11.42 -2.46 15.69
N GLU A 103 -12.03 -2.44 16.87
CA GLU A 103 -12.19 -1.22 17.67
C GLU A 103 -10.83 -0.63 18.09
N LYS A 104 -9.91 -1.47 18.57
CA LYS A 104 -8.55 -1.02 18.95
C LYS A 104 -7.74 -0.48 17.77
N LEU A 105 -7.93 -1.06 16.59
CA LEU A 105 -7.31 -0.63 15.34
C LEU A 105 -7.99 0.60 14.73
N GLY A 106 -9.14 1.02 15.27
CA GLY A 106 -9.93 2.14 14.75
C GLY A 106 -10.63 1.82 13.43
N LEU A 107 -10.89 0.54 13.15
CA LEU A 107 -11.63 0.08 11.97
C LEU A 107 -13.13 0.25 12.22
N GLY A 108 -13.64 1.44 11.91
CA GLY A 108 -15.06 1.76 12.03
C GLY A 108 -15.89 1.35 10.82
N ASP A 109 -17.20 1.20 11.05
CA ASP A 109 -18.15 0.98 9.97
C ASP A 109 -18.17 2.17 9.00
N GLY A 110 -18.22 1.89 7.69
CA GLY A 110 -18.32 2.91 6.66
C GLY A 110 -17.00 3.61 6.28
N MET A 111 -15.86 3.15 6.81
CA MET A 111 -14.55 3.57 6.31
C MET A 111 -14.44 3.29 4.81
N ARG A 112 -13.93 4.27 4.06
CA ARG A 112 -13.77 4.18 2.62
C ARG A 112 -12.64 5.07 2.13
N LEU A 113 -12.14 4.77 0.93
CA LEU A 113 -11.21 5.64 0.23
C LEU A 113 -11.87 6.99 -0.08
N CYS A 114 -11.11 8.08 0.03
CA CYS A 114 -11.58 9.43 -0.30
C CYS A 114 -11.97 9.54 -1.78
N TRP A 115 -11.25 8.85 -2.66
CA TRP A 115 -11.61 8.66 -4.07
C TRP A 115 -11.00 7.37 -4.62
N VAL A 116 -11.61 6.86 -5.69
CA VAL A 116 -11.08 5.74 -6.47
C VAL A 116 -11.07 6.14 -7.95
N ALA A 117 -9.90 6.15 -8.57
CA ALA A 117 -9.75 6.35 -10.01
C ALA A 117 -9.91 5.00 -10.74
N ALA A 118 -10.35 5.03 -12.00
CA ALA A 118 -10.52 3.82 -12.81
C ALA A 118 -9.21 3.00 -12.92
N GLN A 119 -8.07 3.69 -12.86
CA GLN A 119 -6.73 3.10 -12.89
C GLN A 119 -6.39 2.30 -11.62
N HIS A 120 -7.05 2.55 -10.48
CA HIS A 120 -6.87 1.75 -9.26
C HIS A 120 -7.53 0.36 -9.38
N LEU A 121 -8.61 0.24 -10.18
CA LEU A 121 -9.47 -0.93 -10.17
C LEU A 121 -8.76 -2.25 -10.53
N PRO A 122 -7.86 -2.31 -11.53
CA PRO A 122 -7.12 -3.55 -11.81
C PRO A 122 -6.27 -4.01 -10.62
N TYR A 123 -5.64 -3.07 -9.91
CA TYR A 123 -4.80 -3.37 -8.76
C TYR A 123 -5.62 -3.79 -7.53
N LEU A 124 -6.75 -3.12 -7.28
CA LEU A 124 -7.69 -3.52 -6.24
C LEU A 124 -8.28 -4.91 -6.47
N ARG A 125 -8.61 -5.25 -7.73
CA ARG A 125 -9.07 -6.60 -8.08
C ARG A 125 -8.02 -7.65 -7.78
N PHE A 126 -6.79 -7.42 -8.22
CA PHE A 126 -5.65 -8.30 -7.92
C PHE A 126 -5.41 -8.45 -6.41
N HIS A 127 -5.48 -7.36 -5.64
CA HIS A 127 -5.35 -7.40 -4.20
C HIS A 127 -6.48 -8.21 -3.55
N ARG A 128 -7.72 -8.03 -4.02
CA ARG A 128 -8.89 -8.78 -3.53
C ARG A 128 -8.79 -10.28 -3.82
N GLU A 129 -8.24 -10.68 -4.96
CA GLU A 129 -8.02 -12.10 -5.27
C GLU A 129 -7.14 -12.78 -4.21
N ARG A 130 -6.15 -12.08 -3.66
CA ARG A 130 -5.31 -12.59 -2.57
C ARG A 130 -5.95 -12.46 -1.19
N TYR A 131 -6.74 -11.42 -0.98
CA TYR A 131 -7.53 -11.24 0.25
C TYR A 131 -8.56 -12.37 0.47
N PHE A 132 -9.15 -12.90 -0.61
CA PHE A 132 -10.10 -14.01 -0.53
C PHE A 132 -9.45 -15.41 -0.65
N ALA A 133 -8.14 -15.49 -0.86
CA ALA A 133 -7.41 -16.75 -1.02
C ALA A 133 -7.05 -17.37 0.34
#